data_AF-F9WVW2-F1
#
_entry.id   AF-F9WVW2-F1
#
_cell.length_a   1.000
_cell.length_b   1.000
_cell.length_c   1.000
_cell.angle_alpha   90.00
_cell.angle_beta   90.00
_cell.angle_gamma   90.00
#
_symmetry.space_group_name_H-M   'P 1'
#
loop_
_entity.id
_entity.type
_entity.pdbx_description
1 polymer ?
#
loop_
_entity_poly.entity_id
_entity_poly.type
_entity_poly.pdbx_seq_one_letter_code
_entity_poly.pdbx_strand_id
1 'polypeptide(L)'
;MFKAINVSVDEASKAVKNTVSDMEAINKTIRSSLEGNGTLLCQLVGQHSEVSAQLDESTRRLVIIQGNTDSVANAAKKALADVNATESLVRYVSGSISLLSRAGYSVVLRRLTEVDVANETKRNINDAKAAVLIATESIGSARSNASTALGKIKHGTGSLESIKSQLLKHLNETGINIGNLTPEACNKGLFNLLNGSFVVAFGRAVGLNSSGVVKAQEALGKLTTQVELVNATLNDINLKLKEAEKATKDVDLHEEAVMSTVNSSIVEAANDAMKDLCETVKELHKLRLDSTSLDEEAGGILGNVSVLAGLSNATRDKISEAIKTVPNVAEYFGVANRELAVFARVTKKIEKLRNEVRSDVTSLLKEEMRHEKRINNTHVKFMEKLFTNEGSSTGTGSSSPTLVDSVCNPRLKVNVPNVKAVDAFSMLFNLTDINALKTVADNIKLKVVKMRDSLKKANAISDSAEAAVKEAIETALQENERQRCTPLYTQLFNAVRRFL
;
A
#
# COMPACT_ATOMS: atom_id res chain seq x y z
N MET A 1 -80.92 -96.20 -38.43
CA MET A 1 -80.38 -95.03 -39.19
C MET A 1 -80.46 -93.73 -38.38
N PHE A 2 -81.63 -93.31 -37.88
CA PHE A 2 -81.80 -92.06 -37.11
C PHE A 2 -80.95 -91.91 -35.82
N LYS A 3 -80.68 -93.01 -35.10
CA LYS A 3 -79.91 -92.97 -33.83
C LYS A 3 -78.41 -92.70 -34.04
N ALA A 4 -77.83 -93.18 -35.15
CA ALA A 4 -76.43 -92.93 -35.49
C ALA A 4 -76.20 -91.51 -36.03
N ILE A 5 -77.17 -90.96 -36.77
CA ILE A 5 -77.15 -89.58 -37.25
C ILE A 5 -77.18 -88.59 -36.08
N ASN A 6 -78.01 -88.82 -35.06
CA ASN A 6 -78.06 -87.94 -33.89
C ASN A 6 -76.76 -87.97 -33.05
N VAL A 7 -76.11 -89.14 -32.91
CA VAL A 7 -74.82 -89.24 -32.21
C VAL A 7 -73.73 -88.48 -32.97
N SER A 8 -73.65 -88.61 -34.30
CA SER A 8 -72.68 -87.86 -35.11
C SER A 8 -72.93 -86.36 -35.12
N VAL A 9 -74.20 -85.91 -35.07
CA VAL A 9 -74.56 -84.49 -34.96
C VAL A 9 -74.20 -83.94 -33.57
N ASP A 10 -74.42 -84.69 -32.50
CA ASP A 10 -74.03 -84.30 -31.14
C ASP A 10 -72.51 -84.26 -30.96
N GLU A 11 -71.77 -85.22 -31.52
CA GLU A 11 -70.29 -85.21 -31.54
C GLU A 11 -69.75 -84.04 -32.36
N ALA A 12 -70.32 -83.75 -33.53
CA ALA A 12 -69.94 -82.60 -34.34
C ALA A 12 -70.27 -81.27 -33.64
N SER A 13 -71.43 -81.16 -33.00
CA SER A 13 -71.84 -79.99 -32.22
C SER A 13 -70.92 -79.75 -31.01
N LYS A 14 -70.53 -80.82 -30.32
CA LYS A 14 -69.56 -80.78 -29.21
C LYS A 14 -68.17 -80.37 -29.70
N ALA A 15 -67.71 -80.91 -30.84
CA ALA A 15 -66.45 -80.52 -31.45
C ALA A 15 -66.46 -79.04 -31.85
N VAL A 16 -67.52 -78.55 -32.48
CA VAL A 16 -67.69 -77.13 -32.83
C VAL A 16 -67.67 -76.25 -31.58
N LYS A 17 -68.40 -76.61 -30.51
CA LYS A 17 -68.38 -75.85 -29.24
C LYS A 17 -66.99 -75.81 -28.61
N ASN A 18 -66.27 -76.94 -28.60
CA ASN A 18 -64.90 -76.98 -28.08
C ASN A 18 -63.98 -76.10 -28.92
N THR A 19 -64.04 -76.19 -30.25
CA THR A 19 -63.25 -75.34 -31.15
C THR A 19 -63.57 -73.86 -30.99
N VAL A 20 -64.85 -73.49 -30.82
CA VAL A 20 -65.25 -72.10 -30.55
C VAL A 20 -64.67 -71.63 -29.21
N SER A 21 -64.77 -72.44 -28.15
CA SER A 21 -64.20 -72.13 -26.83
C SER A 21 -62.67 -71.98 -26.88
N ASP A 22 -61.97 -72.88 -27.57
CA ASP A 22 -60.52 -72.82 -27.75
C ASP A 22 -60.12 -71.56 -28.55
N MET A 23 -60.89 -71.22 -29.58
CA MET A 23 -60.65 -70.04 -30.40
C MET A 23 -60.93 -68.74 -29.63
N GLU A 24 -61.93 -68.72 -28.75
CA GLU A 24 -62.17 -67.61 -27.81
C GLU A 24 -61.03 -67.47 -26.79
N ALA A 25 -60.52 -68.57 -26.26
CA ALA A 25 -59.38 -68.57 -25.34
C ALA A 25 -58.08 -68.09 -26.02
N ILE A 26 -57.80 -68.55 -27.24
CA ILE A 26 -56.69 -68.08 -28.07
C ILE A 26 -56.85 -66.59 -28.38
N ASN A 27 -58.04 -66.17 -28.79
CA ASN A 27 -58.35 -64.77 -29.09
C ASN A 27 -58.07 -63.88 -27.87
N LYS A 28 -58.58 -64.26 -26.70
CA LYS A 28 -58.35 -63.53 -25.45
C LYS A 28 -56.86 -63.43 -25.13
N THR A 29 -56.13 -64.55 -25.22
CA THR A 29 -54.69 -64.61 -24.90
C THR A 29 -53.86 -63.71 -25.83
N ILE A 30 -54.13 -63.77 -27.12
CA ILE A 30 -53.40 -62.99 -28.13
C ILE A 30 -53.70 -61.50 -28.01
N ARG A 31 -54.96 -61.14 -27.79
CA ARG A 31 -55.36 -59.75 -27.58
C ARG A 31 -54.73 -59.18 -26.32
N SER A 32 -54.70 -59.93 -25.23
CA SER A 32 -54.00 -59.55 -24.00
C SER A 32 -52.48 -59.41 -24.19
N SER A 33 -51.85 -60.28 -25.00
CA SER A 33 -50.42 -60.14 -25.34
C SER A 33 -50.15 -58.88 -26.18
N LEU A 34 -50.99 -58.60 -27.18
CA LEU A 34 -50.89 -57.40 -28.00
C LEU A 34 -51.12 -56.12 -27.18
N GLU A 35 -52.12 -56.14 -26.29
CA GLU A 35 -52.40 -55.04 -25.37
C GLU A 35 -51.22 -54.78 -24.44
N GLY A 36 -50.66 -55.82 -23.81
CA GLY A 36 -49.51 -55.70 -22.92
C GLY A 36 -48.27 -55.15 -23.63
N ASN A 37 -47.90 -55.73 -24.76
CA ASN A 37 -46.72 -55.29 -25.51
C ASN A 37 -46.91 -53.92 -26.19
N GLY A 38 -48.12 -53.65 -26.72
CA GLY A 38 -48.46 -52.36 -27.30
C GLY A 38 -48.45 -51.25 -26.25
N THR A 39 -48.93 -51.53 -25.04
CA THR A 39 -48.86 -50.59 -23.91
C THR A 39 -47.41 -50.29 -23.53
N LEU A 40 -46.56 -51.32 -23.43
CA LEU A 40 -45.12 -51.15 -23.20
C LEU A 40 -44.49 -50.28 -24.29
N LEU A 41 -44.78 -50.54 -25.56
CA LEU A 41 -44.26 -49.76 -26.67
C LEU A 41 -44.67 -48.28 -26.56
N CYS A 42 -45.94 -47.98 -26.24
CA CYS A 42 -46.38 -46.61 -26.01
C CYS A 42 -45.76 -45.95 -24.77
N GLN A 43 -45.47 -46.71 -23.71
CA GLN A 43 -44.68 -46.22 -22.57
C GLN A 43 -43.26 -45.84 -22.99
N LEU A 44 -42.61 -46.65 -23.83
CA LEU A 44 -41.27 -46.33 -24.36
C LEU A 44 -41.29 -45.07 -25.24
N VAL A 45 -42.36 -44.83 -26.00
CA VAL A 45 -42.55 -43.57 -26.73
C VAL A 45 -42.59 -42.37 -25.78
N GLY A 46 -43.31 -42.50 -24.66
CA GLY A 46 -43.33 -41.46 -23.62
C GLY A 46 -41.99 -41.21 -22.98
N GLN A 47 -41.29 -42.27 -22.56
CA GLN A 47 -39.94 -42.17 -22.01
C GLN A 47 -38.97 -41.55 -23.02
N HIS A 48 -39.07 -41.89 -24.31
CA HIS A 48 -38.26 -41.28 -25.36
C HIS A 48 -38.50 -39.77 -25.45
N SER A 49 -39.76 -39.33 -25.43
CA SER A 49 -40.10 -37.91 -25.43
C SER A 49 -39.55 -37.17 -24.21
N GLU A 50 -39.61 -37.78 -23.03
CA GLU A 50 -39.08 -37.20 -21.80
C GLU A 50 -37.55 -37.07 -21.85
N VAL A 51 -36.84 -38.13 -22.25
CA VAL A 51 -35.38 -38.13 -22.40
C VAL A 51 -34.95 -37.10 -23.45
N SER A 52 -35.69 -36.95 -24.55
CA SER A 52 -35.47 -35.90 -25.55
C SER A 52 -35.52 -34.51 -24.92
N ALA A 53 -36.58 -34.22 -24.16
CA ALA A 53 -36.76 -32.92 -23.53
C ALA A 53 -35.65 -32.62 -22.50
N GLN A 54 -35.26 -33.62 -21.70
CA GLN A 54 -34.18 -33.47 -20.72
C GLN A 54 -32.81 -33.24 -21.38
N LEU A 55 -32.56 -33.88 -22.53
CA LEU A 55 -31.32 -33.71 -23.29
C LEU A 55 -31.24 -32.33 -23.97
N ASP A 56 -32.36 -31.85 -24.52
CA ASP A 56 -32.48 -30.50 -25.08
C ASP A 56 -32.25 -29.43 -24.00
N GLU A 57 -32.84 -29.61 -22.82
CA GLU A 57 -32.62 -28.73 -21.67
C GLU A 57 -31.15 -28.76 -21.22
N SER A 58 -30.54 -29.95 -21.12
CA SER A 58 -29.12 -30.10 -20.80
C SER A 58 -28.23 -29.35 -21.80
N THR A 59 -28.59 -29.39 -23.09
CA THR A 59 -27.87 -28.68 -24.16
C THR A 59 -27.96 -27.17 -23.97
N ARG A 60 -29.16 -26.63 -23.70
CA ARG A 60 -29.35 -25.20 -23.42
C ARG A 60 -28.57 -24.75 -22.19
N ARG A 61 -28.67 -25.51 -21.10
CA ARG A 61 -27.95 -25.24 -19.84
C ARG A 61 -26.43 -25.22 -20.05
N LEU A 62 -25.90 -26.15 -20.85
CA LEU A 62 -24.48 -26.21 -21.16
C LEU A 62 -24.00 -24.94 -21.89
N VAL A 63 -24.77 -24.43 -22.87
CA VAL A 63 -24.43 -23.19 -23.58
C VAL A 63 -24.35 -22.01 -22.63
N ILE A 64 -25.33 -21.87 -21.72
CA ILE A 64 -25.33 -20.81 -20.70
C ILE A 64 -24.10 -20.95 -19.78
N ILE A 65 -23.82 -22.16 -19.31
CA ILE A 65 -22.68 -22.46 -18.45
C ILE A 65 -21.34 -22.14 -19.14
N GLN A 66 -21.21 -22.45 -20.43
CA GLN A 66 -19.99 -22.13 -21.20
C GLN A 66 -19.77 -20.62 -21.29
N GLY A 67 -20.82 -19.84 -21.60
CA GLY A 67 -20.75 -18.38 -21.59
C GLY A 67 -20.34 -17.82 -20.23
N ASN A 68 -20.93 -18.33 -19.14
CA ASN A 68 -20.56 -17.93 -17.78
C ASN A 68 -19.10 -18.31 -17.46
N THR A 69 -18.65 -19.49 -17.88
CA THR A 69 -17.28 -19.97 -17.65
C THR A 69 -16.25 -19.03 -18.26
N ASP A 70 -16.49 -18.54 -19.48
CA ASP A 70 -15.59 -17.60 -20.14
C ASP A 70 -15.59 -16.21 -19.50
N SER A 71 -16.76 -15.73 -19.05
CA SER A 71 -16.87 -14.49 -18.28
C SER A 71 -16.07 -14.57 -16.97
N VAL A 72 -16.25 -15.63 -16.19
CA VAL A 72 -15.55 -15.85 -14.91
C VAL A 72 -14.06 -16.07 -15.15
N ALA A 73 -13.66 -16.76 -16.22
CA ALA A 73 -12.26 -16.91 -16.60
C ALA A 73 -11.58 -15.58 -16.90
N ASN A 74 -12.26 -14.67 -17.60
CA ASN A 74 -11.74 -13.33 -17.87
C ASN A 74 -11.61 -12.51 -16.58
N ALA A 75 -12.58 -12.63 -15.66
CA ALA A 75 -12.51 -11.98 -14.35
C ALA A 75 -11.32 -12.48 -13.51
N ALA A 76 -11.12 -13.80 -13.42
CA ALA A 76 -9.98 -14.38 -12.70
C ALA A 76 -8.62 -13.99 -13.32
N LYS A 77 -8.54 -13.93 -14.66
CA LYS A 77 -7.33 -13.46 -15.36
C LYS A 77 -7.04 -11.99 -15.06
N LYS A 78 -8.07 -11.15 -15.02
CA LYS A 78 -7.94 -9.74 -14.64
C LYS A 78 -7.47 -9.63 -13.18
N ALA A 79 -8.11 -10.35 -12.26
CA ALA A 79 -7.74 -10.38 -10.85
C ALA A 79 -6.27 -10.80 -10.64
N LEU A 80 -5.76 -11.78 -11.40
CA LEU A 80 -4.33 -12.13 -11.35
C LEU A 80 -3.42 -10.97 -11.79
N ALA A 81 -3.80 -10.25 -12.85
CA ALA A 81 -3.04 -9.11 -13.34
C ALA A 81 -3.04 -7.96 -12.32
N ASP A 82 -4.20 -7.69 -11.73
CA ASP A 82 -4.40 -6.67 -10.70
C ASP A 82 -3.56 -6.99 -9.45
N VAL A 83 -3.60 -8.23 -8.94
CA VAL A 83 -2.77 -8.66 -7.78
C VAL A 83 -1.27 -8.47 -8.03
N ASN A 84 -0.79 -8.80 -9.23
CA ASN A 84 0.62 -8.61 -9.59
C ASN A 84 1.00 -7.12 -9.68
N ALA A 85 0.08 -6.29 -10.18
CA ALA A 85 0.26 -4.84 -10.22
C ALA A 85 0.28 -4.24 -8.80
N THR A 86 -0.63 -4.69 -7.93
CA THR A 86 -0.71 -4.32 -6.52
C THR A 86 0.56 -4.72 -5.77
N GLU A 87 1.08 -5.93 -5.95
CA GLU A 87 2.36 -6.35 -5.36
C GLU A 87 3.54 -5.49 -5.82
N SER A 88 3.58 -5.16 -7.11
CA SER A 88 4.61 -4.29 -7.68
C SER A 88 4.53 -2.87 -7.10
N LEU A 89 3.31 -2.35 -6.92
CA LEU A 89 3.06 -1.05 -6.31
C LEU A 89 3.51 -1.02 -4.85
N VAL A 90 3.17 -2.05 -4.07
CA VAL A 90 3.64 -2.20 -2.68
C VAL A 90 5.16 -2.16 -2.59
N ARG A 91 5.85 -2.89 -3.47
CA ARG A 91 7.32 -2.88 -3.53
C ARG A 91 7.87 -1.50 -3.88
N TYR A 92 7.24 -0.81 -4.82
CA TYR A 92 7.63 0.55 -5.21
C TYR A 92 7.45 1.57 -4.08
N VAL A 93 6.32 1.52 -3.37
CA VAL A 93 6.04 2.37 -2.20
C VAL A 93 7.03 2.08 -1.08
N SER A 94 7.22 0.81 -0.73
CA SER A 94 8.18 0.40 0.31
C SER A 94 9.61 0.87 -0.02
N GLY A 95 10.03 0.71 -1.28
CA GLY A 95 11.31 1.22 -1.76
C GLY A 95 11.43 2.73 -1.64
N SER A 96 10.38 3.48 -2.00
CA SER A 96 10.36 4.95 -1.93
C SER A 96 10.39 5.47 -0.50
N ILE A 97 9.64 4.86 0.41
CA ILE A 97 9.66 5.23 1.84
C ILE A 97 11.04 4.91 2.45
N SER A 98 11.67 3.79 2.06
CA SER A 98 13.01 3.42 2.53
C SER A 98 14.09 4.44 2.16
N LEU A 99 13.89 5.25 1.11
CA LEU A 99 14.81 6.31 0.74
C LEU A 99 14.86 7.44 1.79
N LEU A 100 13.79 7.66 2.55
CA LEU A 100 13.76 8.69 3.59
C LEU A 100 14.80 8.43 4.67
N SER A 101 14.98 7.18 5.07
CA SER A 101 16.04 6.80 6.01
C SER A 101 17.42 7.23 5.51
N ARG A 102 17.72 6.97 4.23
CA ARG A 102 19.00 7.37 3.60
C ARG A 102 19.13 8.88 3.48
N ALA A 103 18.02 9.60 3.44
CA ALA A 103 17.95 11.05 3.34
C ALA A 103 18.07 11.78 4.70
N GLY A 104 18.31 11.05 5.81
CA GLY A 104 18.50 11.62 7.13
C GLY A 104 17.22 11.71 7.98
N TYR A 105 16.15 11.03 7.58
CA TYR A 105 14.88 10.98 8.31
C TYR A 105 14.83 9.75 9.23
N SER A 106 15.43 9.89 10.41
CA SER A 106 15.69 8.77 11.33
C SER A 106 14.41 8.18 11.95
N VAL A 107 13.35 8.97 12.13
CA VAL A 107 12.07 8.52 12.71
C VAL A 107 11.36 7.53 11.78
N VAL A 108 11.47 7.76 10.46
CA VAL A 108 10.86 6.92 9.42
C VAL A 108 11.49 5.52 9.39
N LEU A 109 12.80 5.42 9.58
CA LEU A 109 13.52 4.14 9.57
C LEU A 109 13.01 3.20 10.68
N ARG A 110 12.86 3.74 11.89
CA ARG A 110 12.53 2.96 13.07
C ARG A 110 11.15 2.30 12.94
N ARG A 111 10.18 3.02 12.36
CA ARG A 111 8.84 2.46 12.09
C ARG A 111 8.82 1.46 10.95
N LEU A 112 9.52 1.69 9.84
CA LEU A 112 9.58 0.68 8.76
C LEU A 112 10.06 -0.69 9.23
N THR A 113 10.93 -0.72 10.25
CA THR A 113 11.39 -1.95 10.90
C THR A 113 10.49 -2.48 12.01
N GLU A 114 9.71 -1.61 12.68
CA GLU A 114 8.82 -1.98 13.80
C GLU A 114 7.39 -2.31 13.35
N VAL A 115 6.96 -1.86 12.17
CA VAL A 115 5.56 -1.88 11.76
C VAL A 115 5.20 -3.17 11.01
N ASP A 116 4.23 -3.90 11.56
CA ASP A 116 3.56 -5.11 11.04
C ASP A 116 2.94 -4.97 9.62
N VAL A 117 2.98 -3.79 9.02
CA VAL A 117 2.52 -3.48 7.65
C VAL A 117 3.15 -4.40 6.62
N ALA A 118 4.45 -4.69 6.72
CA ALA A 118 5.11 -5.57 5.76
C ALA A 118 4.58 -7.01 5.87
N ASN A 119 4.20 -7.45 7.07
CA ASN A 119 3.64 -8.78 7.30
C ASN A 119 2.18 -8.85 6.87
N GLU A 120 1.37 -7.87 7.25
CA GLU A 120 -0.06 -7.81 6.91
C GLU A 120 -0.27 -7.63 5.40
N THR A 121 0.46 -6.71 4.77
CA THR A 121 0.38 -6.49 3.31
C THR A 121 0.84 -7.72 2.56
N LYS A 122 1.95 -8.35 2.99
CA LYS A 122 2.44 -9.60 2.37
C LYS A 122 1.45 -10.75 2.54
N ARG A 123 0.82 -10.85 3.72
CA ARG A 123 -0.21 -11.85 3.99
C ARG A 123 -1.40 -11.66 3.06
N ASN A 124 -1.97 -10.46 2.98
CA ASN A 124 -3.11 -10.18 2.11
C ASN A 124 -2.78 -10.39 0.63
N ILE A 125 -1.57 -10.04 0.15
CA ILE A 125 -1.14 -10.38 -1.22
C ILE A 125 -1.08 -11.90 -1.44
N ASN A 126 -0.54 -12.65 -0.47
CA ASN A 126 -0.48 -14.11 -0.58
C ASN A 126 -1.88 -14.74 -0.56
N ASP A 127 -2.77 -14.23 0.29
CA ASP A 127 -4.16 -14.69 0.39
C ASP A 127 -4.91 -14.37 -0.93
N ALA A 128 -4.69 -13.19 -1.52
CA ALA A 128 -5.19 -12.84 -2.85
C ALA A 128 -4.66 -13.79 -3.95
N LYS A 129 -3.36 -14.09 -3.95
CA LYS A 129 -2.77 -15.07 -4.89
C LYS A 129 -3.37 -16.46 -4.73
N ALA A 130 -3.60 -16.90 -3.49
CA ALA A 130 -4.26 -18.17 -3.21
C ALA A 130 -5.71 -18.19 -3.73
N ALA A 131 -6.45 -17.10 -3.54
CA ALA A 131 -7.81 -16.95 -4.07
C ALA A 131 -7.84 -16.98 -5.61
N VAL A 132 -6.89 -16.32 -6.29
CA VAL A 132 -6.73 -16.41 -7.75
C VAL A 132 -6.47 -17.85 -8.21
N LEU A 133 -5.65 -18.60 -7.46
CA LEU A 133 -5.35 -20.00 -7.76
C LEU A 133 -6.60 -20.87 -7.64
N ILE A 134 -7.37 -20.73 -6.56
CA ILE A 134 -8.66 -21.42 -6.37
C ILE A 134 -9.63 -21.09 -7.51
N ALA A 135 -9.72 -19.82 -7.91
CA ALA A 135 -10.57 -19.41 -9.02
C ALA A 135 -10.14 -20.11 -10.33
N THR A 136 -8.85 -20.10 -10.62
CA THR A 136 -8.28 -20.70 -11.85
C THR A 136 -8.48 -22.21 -11.91
N GLU A 137 -8.25 -22.91 -10.80
CA GLU A 137 -8.46 -24.37 -10.70
C GLU A 137 -9.95 -24.74 -10.86
N SER A 138 -10.84 -23.97 -10.23
CA SER A 138 -12.28 -24.15 -10.34
C SER A 138 -12.78 -23.92 -11.78
N ILE A 139 -12.26 -22.88 -12.47
CA ILE A 139 -12.54 -22.63 -13.89
C ILE A 139 -11.99 -23.75 -14.78
N GLY A 140 -10.76 -24.21 -14.52
CA GLY A 140 -10.15 -25.31 -15.27
C GLY A 140 -10.97 -26.60 -15.16
N SER A 141 -11.43 -26.91 -13.95
CA SER A 141 -12.32 -28.04 -13.67
C SER A 141 -13.67 -27.88 -14.37
N ALA A 142 -14.28 -26.70 -14.30
CA ALA A 142 -15.54 -26.37 -14.98
C ALA A 142 -15.43 -26.58 -16.50
N ARG A 143 -14.35 -26.11 -17.14
CA ARG A 143 -14.11 -26.30 -18.59
C ARG A 143 -13.95 -27.77 -18.97
N SER A 144 -13.18 -28.52 -18.18
CA SER A 144 -12.99 -29.97 -18.39
C SER A 144 -14.32 -30.73 -18.31
N ASN A 145 -15.12 -30.43 -17.28
CA ASN A 145 -16.43 -31.03 -17.07
C ASN A 145 -17.43 -30.61 -18.15
N ALA A 146 -17.38 -29.36 -18.63
CA ALA A 146 -18.20 -28.89 -19.75
C ALA A 146 -17.90 -29.64 -21.06
N SER A 147 -16.61 -29.89 -21.35
CA SER A 147 -16.20 -30.71 -22.51
C SER A 147 -16.72 -32.15 -22.38
N THR A 148 -16.63 -32.73 -21.19
CA THR A 148 -17.16 -34.07 -20.89
C THR A 148 -18.68 -34.13 -21.06
N ALA A 149 -19.41 -33.13 -20.55
CA ALA A 149 -20.85 -33.03 -20.70
C ALA A 149 -21.25 -32.89 -22.18
N LEU A 150 -20.54 -32.07 -22.96
CA LEU A 150 -20.77 -31.92 -24.40
C LEU A 150 -20.63 -33.26 -25.14
N GLY A 151 -19.57 -34.02 -24.85
CA GLY A 151 -19.35 -35.34 -25.45
C GLY A 151 -20.49 -36.31 -25.13
N LYS A 152 -20.93 -36.35 -23.86
CA LYS A 152 -22.06 -37.18 -23.42
C LYS A 152 -23.38 -36.74 -24.03
N ILE A 153 -23.63 -35.45 -24.20
CA ILE A 153 -24.83 -34.92 -24.86
C ILE A 153 -24.85 -35.36 -26.32
N LYS A 154 -23.77 -35.15 -27.07
CA LYS A 154 -23.66 -35.57 -28.48
C LYS A 154 -23.90 -37.07 -28.65
N HIS A 155 -23.29 -37.89 -27.79
CA HIS A 155 -23.52 -39.33 -27.78
C HIS A 155 -24.99 -39.67 -27.47
N GLY A 156 -25.57 -38.99 -26.48
CA GLY A 156 -26.97 -39.15 -26.10
C GLY A 156 -27.93 -38.81 -27.25
N THR A 157 -27.68 -37.73 -27.97
CA THR A 157 -28.49 -37.31 -29.13
C THR A 157 -28.45 -38.34 -30.24
N GLY A 158 -27.26 -38.87 -30.57
CA GLY A 158 -27.11 -39.94 -31.54
C GLY A 158 -27.83 -41.24 -31.12
N SER A 159 -27.73 -41.60 -29.84
CA SER A 159 -28.42 -42.77 -29.27
C SER A 159 -29.94 -42.61 -29.31
N LEU A 160 -30.44 -41.42 -29.00
CA LEU A 160 -31.86 -41.09 -29.02
C LEU A 160 -32.45 -41.24 -30.43
N GLU A 161 -31.77 -40.73 -31.47
CA GLU A 161 -32.25 -40.85 -32.86
C GLU A 161 -32.24 -42.30 -33.37
N SER A 162 -31.29 -43.12 -32.89
CA SER A 162 -31.28 -44.56 -33.16
C SER A 162 -32.47 -45.26 -32.50
N ILE A 163 -32.76 -44.95 -31.23
CA ILE A 163 -33.91 -45.52 -30.50
C ILE A 163 -35.23 -45.07 -31.15
N LYS A 164 -35.35 -43.80 -31.54
CA LYS A 164 -36.50 -43.27 -32.29
C LYS A 164 -36.81 -44.11 -33.54
N SER A 165 -35.77 -44.42 -34.32
CA SER A 165 -35.90 -45.24 -35.52
C SER A 165 -36.36 -46.67 -35.21
N GLN A 166 -35.88 -47.25 -34.11
CA GLN A 166 -36.33 -48.57 -33.62
C GLN A 166 -37.78 -48.54 -33.15
N LEU A 167 -38.18 -47.52 -32.38
CA LEU A 167 -39.55 -47.36 -31.90
C LEU A 167 -40.54 -47.19 -33.06
N LEU A 168 -40.23 -46.36 -34.05
CA LEU A 168 -41.05 -46.21 -35.26
C LEU A 168 -41.18 -47.53 -36.03
N LYS A 169 -40.09 -48.29 -36.15
CA LYS A 169 -40.12 -49.61 -36.79
C LYS A 169 -41.08 -50.56 -36.05
N HIS A 170 -40.97 -50.65 -34.73
CA HIS A 170 -41.83 -51.51 -33.92
C HIS A 170 -43.30 -51.06 -33.92
N LEU A 171 -43.57 -49.75 -33.94
CA LEU A 171 -44.92 -49.22 -34.11
C LEU A 171 -45.52 -49.61 -35.46
N ASN A 172 -44.74 -49.49 -36.54
CA ASN A 172 -45.18 -49.89 -37.88
C ASN A 172 -45.43 -51.40 -38.00
N GLU A 173 -44.63 -52.25 -37.31
CA GLU A 173 -44.86 -53.71 -37.23
C GLU A 173 -46.25 -54.03 -36.65
N THR A 174 -46.70 -53.27 -35.66
CA THR A 174 -48.06 -53.38 -35.08
C THR A 174 -49.17 -52.76 -35.93
N GLY A 175 -48.83 -52.03 -37.00
CA GLY A 175 -49.79 -51.26 -37.81
C GLY A 175 -50.19 -49.91 -37.19
N ILE A 176 -49.51 -49.47 -36.13
CA ILE A 176 -49.66 -48.14 -35.54
C ILE A 176 -48.77 -47.16 -36.31
N ASN A 177 -49.31 -46.55 -37.35
CA ASN A 177 -48.59 -45.52 -38.12
C ASN A 177 -48.82 -44.14 -37.49
N ILE A 178 -47.80 -43.63 -36.80
CA ILE A 178 -47.80 -42.27 -36.24
C ILE A 178 -46.75 -41.42 -36.94
N GLY A 179 -47.14 -40.21 -37.36
CA GLY A 179 -46.20 -39.26 -37.97
C GLY A 179 -45.23 -38.66 -36.94
N ASN A 180 -45.68 -38.50 -35.69
CA ASN A 180 -44.89 -38.02 -34.57
C ASN A 180 -44.95 -39.03 -33.43
N LEU A 181 -43.80 -39.29 -32.79
CA LEU A 181 -43.66 -40.15 -31.61
C LEU A 181 -44.22 -39.45 -30.36
N THR A 182 -45.55 -39.40 -30.24
CA THR A 182 -46.21 -38.92 -29.01
C THR A 182 -46.96 -40.04 -28.29
N PRO A 183 -47.00 -40.02 -26.95
CA PRO A 183 -47.76 -41.01 -26.17
C PRO A 183 -49.23 -41.06 -26.56
N GLU A 184 -49.85 -39.91 -26.80
CA GLU A 184 -51.26 -39.79 -27.14
C GLU A 184 -51.56 -40.43 -28.50
N ALA A 185 -50.70 -40.17 -29.49
CA ALA A 185 -50.84 -40.76 -30.83
C ALA A 185 -50.65 -42.27 -30.78
N CYS A 186 -49.67 -42.74 -30.01
CA CYS A 186 -49.43 -44.17 -29.82
C CYS A 186 -50.61 -44.86 -29.12
N ASN A 187 -51.06 -44.34 -27.98
CA ASN A 187 -52.17 -44.91 -27.21
C ASN A 187 -53.47 -44.92 -28.01
N LYS A 188 -53.75 -43.87 -28.80
CA LYS A 188 -54.89 -43.83 -29.71
C LYS A 188 -54.77 -44.89 -30.81
N GLY A 189 -53.57 -45.06 -31.39
CA GLY A 189 -53.30 -46.09 -32.38
C GLY A 189 -53.50 -47.50 -31.82
N LEU A 190 -53.00 -47.77 -30.61
CA LEU A 190 -53.17 -49.03 -29.91
C LEU A 190 -54.65 -49.32 -29.61
N PHE A 191 -55.38 -48.33 -29.09
CA PHE A 191 -56.82 -48.47 -28.81
C PHE A 191 -57.61 -48.83 -30.07
N ASN A 192 -57.33 -48.17 -31.19
CA ASN A 192 -57.97 -48.47 -32.48
C ASN A 192 -57.62 -49.87 -32.98
N LEU A 193 -56.37 -50.30 -32.82
CA LEU A 193 -55.93 -51.65 -33.18
C LEU A 193 -56.64 -52.72 -32.34
N LEU A 194 -56.74 -52.48 -31.03
CA LEU A 194 -57.40 -53.39 -30.10
C LEU A 194 -58.91 -53.47 -30.33
N ASN A 195 -59.57 -52.39 -30.75
CA ASN A 195 -61.01 -52.38 -31.06
C ASN A 195 -61.36 -52.80 -32.49
N GLY A 196 -60.37 -53.08 -33.33
CA GLY A 196 -60.54 -53.51 -34.72
C GLY A 196 -60.89 -55.00 -34.89
N SER A 197 -60.83 -55.47 -36.15
CA SER A 197 -61.06 -56.87 -36.50
C SER A 197 -60.04 -57.81 -35.84
N PHE A 198 -60.51 -58.92 -35.27
CA PHE A 198 -59.67 -59.94 -34.66
C PHE A 198 -58.58 -60.47 -35.61
N VAL A 199 -58.90 -60.70 -36.88
CA VAL A 199 -57.95 -61.21 -37.88
C VAL A 199 -56.77 -60.24 -38.07
N VAL A 200 -57.07 -58.93 -38.04
CA VAL A 200 -56.04 -57.89 -38.12
C VAL A 200 -55.21 -57.84 -36.84
N ALA A 201 -55.85 -57.85 -35.67
CA ALA A 201 -55.15 -57.85 -34.38
C ALA A 201 -54.23 -59.08 -34.23
N PHE A 202 -54.69 -60.26 -34.64
CA PHE A 202 -53.92 -61.50 -34.63
C PHE A 202 -52.68 -61.39 -35.53
N GLY A 203 -52.84 -60.96 -36.78
CA GLY A 203 -51.71 -60.81 -37.71
C GLY A 203 -50.67 -59.81 -37.23
N ARG A 204 -51.09 -58.74 -36.56
CA ARG A 204 -50.19 -57.73 -35.96
C ARG A 204 -49.53 -58.21 -34.68
N ALA A 205 -50.22 -58.98 -33.85
CA ALA A 205 -49.65 -59.59 -32.66
C ALA A 205 -48.51 -60.57 -32.99
N VAL A 206 -48.67 -61.36 -34.06
CA VAL A 206 -47.62 -62.27 -34.55
C VAL A 206 -46.44 -61.50 -35.15
N GLY A 207 -46.70 -60.36 -35.79
CA GLY A 207 -45.66 -59.52 -36.40
C GLY A 207 -44.83 -58.68 -35.42
N LEU A 208 -45.26 -58.55 -34.16
CA LEU A 208 -44.56 -57.75 -33.17
C LEU A 208 -43.28 -58.45 -32.71
N ASN A 209 -42.13 -57.79 -32.92
CA ASN A 209 -40.86 -58.25 -32.40
C ASN A 209 -40.67 -57.84 -30.91
N SER A 210 -41.22 -58.63 -30.00
CA SER A 210 -41.10 -58.40 -28.55
C SER A 210 -39.64 -58.32 -28.06
N SER A 211 -38.73 -59.11 -28.64
CA SER A 211 -37.29 -59.04 -28.30
C SER A 211 -36.65 -57.70 -28.68
N GLY A 212 -37.13 -57.06 -29.76
CA GLY A 212 -36.70 -55.74 -30.18
C GLY A 212 -37.20 -54.64 -29.24
N VAL A 213 -38.45 -54.75 -28.77
CA VAL A 213 -39.04 -53.82 -27.79
C VAL A 213 -38.26 -53.84 -26.47
N VAL A 214 -37.86 -55.03 -25.98
CA VAL A 214 -37.01 -55.15 -24.78
C VAL A 214 -35.64 -54.50 -24.98
N LYS A 215 -35.01 -54.67 -26.16
CA LYS A 215 -33.74 -54.00 -26.46
C LYS A 215 -33.88 -52.47 -26.51
N ALA A 216 -34.98 -51.96 -27.06
CA ALA A 216 -35.28 -50.53 -27.07
C ALA A 216 -35.47 -50.01 -25.63
N GLN A 217 -36.16 -50.77 -24.77
CA GLN A 217 -36.30 -50.47 -23.35
C GLN A 217 -34.94 -50.39 -22.64
N GLU A 218 -34.06 -51.38 -22.82
CA GLU A 218 -32.71 -51.38 -22.24
C GLU A 218 -31.87 -50.20 -22.73
N ALA A 219 -31.93 -49.91 -24.03
CA ALA A 219 -31.20 -48.79 -24.63
C ALA A 219 -31.69 -47.44 -24.07
N LEU A 220 -33.00 -47.28 -23.93
CA LEU A 220 -33.61 -46.08 -23.38
C LEU A 220 -33.29 -45.92 -21.90
N GLY A 221 -33.32 -47.00 -21.12
CA GLY A 221 -32.90 -46.99 -19.71
C GLY A 221 -31.45 -46.54 -19.53
N LYS A 222 -30.52 -47.06 -20.36
CA LYS A 222 -29.12 -46.61 -20.37
C LYS A 222 -28.99 -45.12 -20.71
N LEU A 223 -29.78 -44.64 -21.67
CA LEU A 223 -29.78 -43.24 -22.08
C LEU A 223 -30.32 -42.32 -20.97
N THR A 224 -31.37 -42.73 -20.26
CA THR A 224 -31.90 -42.00 -19.09
C THR A 224 -30.81 -41.80 -18.03
N THR A 225 -30.09 -42.88 -17.65
CA THR A 225 -28.98 -42.78 -16.68
C THR A 225 -27.85 -41.88 -17.19
N GLN A 226 -27.57 -41.88 -18.50
CA GLN A 226 -26.57 -41.00 -19.08
C GLN A 226 -27.00 -39.52 -19.00
N VAL A 227 -28.28 -39.22 -19.24
CA VAL A 227 -28.83 -37.85 -19.12
C VAL A 227 -28.82 -37.38 -17.67
N GLU A 228 -29.15 -38.24 -16.70
CA GLU A 228 -29.01 -37.93 -15.27
C GLU A 228 -27.57 -37.57 -14.90
N LEU A 229 -26.59 -38.33 -15.42
CA LEU A 229 -25.17 -38.06 -15.20
C LEU A 229 -24.71 -36.75 -15.85
N VAL A 230 -25.24 -36.40 -17.03
CA VAL A 230 -25.01 -35.09 -17.65
C VAL A 230 -25.55 -33.99 -16.74
N ASN A 231 -26.79 -34.11 -16.28
CA ASN A 231 -27.41 -33.13 -15.39
C ASN A 231 -26.63 -32.95 -14.08
N ALA A 232 -26.13 -34.03 -13.48
CA ALA A 232 -25.25 -33.97 -12.32
C ALA A 232 -23.93 -33.24 -12.63
N THR A 233 -23.34 -33.52 -13.80
CA THR A 233 -22.12 -32.83 -14.26
C THR A 233 -22.37 -31.33 -14.46
N LEU A 234 -23.51 -30.94 -15.04
CA LEU A 234 -23.88 -29.52 -15.21
C LEU A 234 -24.08 -28.80 -13.87
N ASN A 235 -24.64 -29.48 -12.87
CA ASN A 235 -24.78 -28.93 -11.52
C ASN A 235 -23.42 -28.73 -10.85
N ASP A 236 -22.50 -29.70 -10.97
CA ASP A 236 -21.14 -29.60 -10.46
C ASP A 236 -20.38 -28.42 -11.10
N ILE A 237 -20.47 -28.25 -12.42
CA ILE A 237 -19.87 -27.11 -13.10
C ILE A 237 -20.38 -25.79 -12.52
N ASN A 238 -21.70 -25.68 -12.31
CA ASN A 238 -22.29 -24.46 -11.75
C ASN A 238 -21.81 -24.17 -10.32
N LEU A 239 -21.58 -25.19 -9.50
CA LEU A 239 -20.97 -25.03 -8.18
C LEU A 239 -19.54 -24.52 -8.29
N LYS A 240 -18.74 -25.09 -9.20
CA LYS A 240 -17.36 -24.66 -9.46
C LYS A 240 -17.28 -23.22 -9.97
N LEU A 241 -18.22 -22.79 -10.82
CA LEU A 241 -18.29 -21.39 -11.25
C LEU A 241 -18.60 -20.44 -10.08
N LYS A 242 -19.53 -20.80 -9.19
CA LYS A 242 -19.81 -20.01 -7.97
C LYS A 242 -18.61 -19.94 -7.04
N GLU A 243 -17.87 -21.04 -6.90
CA GLU A 243 -16.62 -21.10 -6.12
C GLU A 243 -15.57 -20.14 -6.72
N ALA A 244 -15.40 -20.15 -8.05
CA ALA A 244 -14.49 -19.24 -8.74
C ALA A 244 -14.90 -17.77 -8.65
N GLU A 245 -16.20 -17.47 -8.78
CA GLU A 245 -16.73 -16.11 -8.61
C GLU A 245 -16.49 -15.59 -7.20
N LYS A 246 -16.75 -16.43 -6.18
CA LYS A 246 -16.48 -16.07 -4.79
C LYS A 246 -14.99 -15.81 -4.58
N ALA A 247 -14.13 -16.72 -5.03
CA ALA A 247 -12.69 -16.56 -4.90
C ALA A 247 -12.19 -15.29 -5.61
N THR A 248 -12.77 -14.92 -6.76
CA THR A 248 -12.45 -13.64 -7.44
C THR A 248 -12.86 -12.42 -6.60
N LYS A 249 -14.01 -12.46 -5.90
CA LYS A 249 -14.40 -11.39 -4.97
C LYS A 249 -13.50 -11.31 -3.73
N ASP A 250 -13.03 -12.46 -3.25
CA ASP A 250 -12.09 -12.53 -2.13
C ASP A 250 -10.75 -11.85 -2.52
N VAL A 251 -10.34 -11.90 -3.79
CA VAL A 251 -9.19 -11.13 -4.30
C VAL A 251 -9.41 -9.64 -4.12
N ASP A 252 -10.54 -9.10 -4.59
CA ASP A 252 -10.84 -7.67 -4.49
C ASP A 252 -10.78 -7.19 -3.02
N LEU A 253 -11.35 -7.97 -2.09
CA LEU A 253 -11.30 -7.66 -0.65
C LEU A 253 -9.88 -7.61 -0.09
N HIS A 254 -9.03 -8.57 -0.47
CA HIS A 254 -7.63 -8.58 -0.04
C HIS A 254 -6.83 -7.43 -0.67
N GLU A 255 -7.09 -7.06 -1.92
CA GLU A 255 -6.45 -5.91 -2.56
C GLU A 255 -6.88 -4.58 -1.93
N GLU A 256 -8.16 -4.41 -1.59
CA GLU A 256 -8.64 -3.24 -0.83
C GLU A 256 -7.95 -3.11 0.53
N ALA A 257 -7.80 -4.23 1.25
CA ALA A 257 -7.07 -4.26 2.51
C ALA A 257 -5.60 -3.86 2.32
N VAL A 258 -4.93 -4.41 1.31
CA VAL A 258 -3.54 -4.01 0.94
C VAL A 258 -3.46 -2.52 0.67
N MET A 259 -4.36 -1.97 -0.15
CA MET A 259 -4.32 -0.56 -0.52
C MET A 259 -4.62 0.37 0.66
N SER A 260 -5.49 -0.04 1.59
CA SER A 260 -5.71 0.68 2.84
C SER A 260 -4.43 0.78 3.66
N THR A 261 -3.75 -0.34 3.86
CA THR A 261 -2.48 -0.40 4.60
C THR A 261 -1.38 0.42 3.91
N VAL A 262 -1.27 0.33 2.57
CA VAL A 262 -0.34 1.15 1.77
C VAL A 262 -0.60 2.64 1.96
N ASN A 263 -1.86 3.07 1.88
CA ASN A 263 -2.24 4.46 2.06
C ASN A 263 -1.88 4.97 3.46
N SER A 264 -2.18 4.19 4.50
CA SER A 264 -1.78 4.52 5.88
C SER A 264 -0.27 4.69 6.01
N SER A 265 0.49 3.78 5.40
CA SER A 265 1.95 3.79 5.45
C SER A 265 2.56 5.02 4.80
N ILE A 266 2.00 5.49 3.69
CA ILE A 266 2.45 6.71 3.01
C ILE A 266 2.17 7.94 3.88
N VAL A 267 0.97 8.02 4.47
CA VAL A 267 0.58 9.12 5.36
C VAL A 267 1.48 9.17 6.58
N GLU A 268 1.73 8.03 7.23
CA GLU A 268 2.61 7.93 8.37
C GLU A 268 4.05 8.32 8.03
N ALA A 269 4.61 7.79 6.95
CA ALA A 269 5.96 8.14 6.50
C ALA A 269 6.09 9.65 6.20
N ALA A 270 5.07 10.26 5.60
CA ALA A 270 5.03 11.70 5.36
C ALA A 270 4.98 12.48 6.69
N ASN A 271 4.13 12.09 7.63
CA ASN A 271 4.03 12.72 8.96
C ASN A 271 5.36 12.66 9.72
N ASP A 272 6.01 11.50 9.73
CA ASP A 272 7.30 11.31 10.38
C ASP A 272 8.39 12.15 9.71
N ALA A 273 8.40 12.21 8.37
CA ALA A 273 9.32 13.08 7.64
C ALA A 273 9.09 14.57 7.98
N MET A 274 7.83 15.00 8.09
CA MET A 274 7.50 16.36 8.51
C MET A 274 7.91 16.65 9.96
N LYS A 275 7.86 15.65 10.84
CA LYS A 275 8.34 15.79 12.22
C LYS A 275 9.85 16.09 12.27
N ASP A 276 10.66 15.34 11.52
CA ASP A 276 12.12 15.56 11.45
C ASP A 276 12.44 16.92 10.80
N LEU A 277 11.69 17.32 9.76
CA LEU A 277 11.80 18.66 9.18
C LEU A 277 11.42 19.76 10.17
N CYS A 278 10.37 19.56 10.95
CA CYS A 278 9.96 20.50 11.99
C CYS A 278 11.07 20.69 13.04
N GLU A 279 11.70 19.61 13.49
CA GLU A 279 12.84 19.70 14.40
C GLU A 279 14.00 20.47 13.76
N THR A 280 14.31 20.20 12.49
CA THR A 280 15.34 20.94 11.75
C THR A 280 15.03 22.44 11.69
N VAL A 281 13.80 22.82 11.37
CA VAL A 281 13.38 24.23 11.32
C VAL A 281 13.49 24.90 12.70
N LYS A 282 13.13 24.19 13.77
CA LYS A 282 13.32 24.68 15.15
C LYS A 282 14.81 24.87 15.49
N GLU A 283 15.67 23.95 15.08
CA GLU A 283 17.11 24.09 15.27
C GLU A 283 17.69 25.27 14.48
N LEU A 284 17.26 25.49 13.24
CA LEU A 284 17.65 26.68 12.45
C LEU A 284 17.24 27.97 13.17
N HIS A 285 15.99 28.04 13.63
CA HIS A 285 15.50 29.18 14.40
C HIS A 285 16.34 29.43 15.66
N LYS A 286 16.72 28.37 16.37
CA LYS A 286 17.62 28.47 17.53
C LYS A 286 19.00 29.00 17.14
N LEU A 287 19.60 28.47 16.07
CA LEU A 287 20.90 28.95 15.56
C LEU A 287 20.86 30.44 15.23
N ARG A 288 19.76 30.94 14.67
CA ARG A 288 19.53 32.37 14.41
C ARG A 288 19.64 33.21 15.67
N LEU A 289 18.89 32.81 16.71
CA LEU A 289 18.83 33.50 17.99
C LEU A 289 20.19 33.48 18.68
N ASP A 290 20.82 32.31 18.75
CA ASP A 290 22.14 32.12 19.39
C ASP A 290 23.20 32.97 18.67
N SER A 291 23.19 33.01 17.34
CA SER A 291 24.16 33.79 16.55
C SER A 291 23.97 35.30 16.69
N THR A 292 22.72 35.75 16.78
CA THR A 292 22.38 37.16 17.03
C THR A 292 22.86 37.58 18.42
N SER A 293 22.60 36.75 19.43
CA SER A 293 23.07 36.99 20.80
C SER A 293 24.60 37.04 20.90
N LEU A 294 25.31 36.17 20.16
CA LEU A 294 26.78 36.20 20.09
C LEU A 294 27.32 37.49 19.42
N ASP A 295 26.64 38.03 18.41
CA ASP A 295 27.03 39.30 17.79
C ASP A 295 26.84 40.49 18.74
N GLU A 296 25.71 40.52 19.46
CA GLU A 296 25.41 41.52 20.48
C GLU A 296 26.45 41.47 21.60
N GLU A 297 26.77 40.28 22.09
CA GLU A 297 27.78 40.09 23.12
C GLU A 297 29.17 40.54 22.65
N ALA A 298 29.58 40.17 21.44
CA ALA A 298 30.83 40.65 20.86
C ALA A 298 30.84 42.18 20.78
N GLY A 299 29.70 42.80 20.46
CA GLY A 299 29.50 44.25 20.51
C GLY A 299 29.69 44.83 21.91
N GLY A 300 29.10 44.22 22.94
CA GLY A 300 29.27 44.61 24.33
C GLY A 300 30.72 44.51 24.82
N ILE A 301 31.44 43.45 24.43
CA ILE A 301 32.88 43.31 24.72
C ILE A 301 33.67 44.46 24.09
N LEU A 302 33.39 44.83 22.84
CA LEU A 302 34.04 45.97 22.19
C LEU A 302 33.70 47.31 22.89
N GLY A 303 32.47 47.46 23.37
CA GLY A 303 32.05 48.60 24.19
C GLY A 303 32.90 48.73 25.46
N ASN A 304 33.08 47.64 26.20
CA ASN A 304 33.94 47.61 27.41
C ASN A 304 35.40 47.92 27.08
N VAL A 305 35.90 47.41 25.96
CA VAL A 305 37.24 47.76 25.46
C VAL A 305 37.38 49.26 25.20
N SER A 306 36.35 49.91 24.68
CA SER A 306 36.35 51.37 24.44
C SER A 306 36.44 52.15 25.75
N VAL A 307 35.77 51.68 26.82
CA VAL A 307 35.89 52.24 28.17
C VAL A 307 37.32 52.09 28.70
N LEU A 308 37.91 50.90 28.59
CA LEU A 308 39.31 50.65 29.00
C LEU A 308 40.30 51.49 28.18
N ALA A 309 40.03 51.74 26.90
CA ALA A 309 40.86 52.63 26.09
C ALA A 309 40.81 54.08 26.59
N GLY A 310 39.65 54.56 27.05
CA GLY A 310 39.51 55.85 27.74
C GLY A 310 40.36 55.92 29.01
N LEU A 311 40.33 54.89 29.85
CA LEU A 311 41.19 54.78 31.04
C LEU A 311 42.68 54.77 30.68
N SER A 312 43.06 54.00 29.65
CA SER A 312 44.43 53.95 29.15
C SER A 312 44.93 55.33 28.68
N ASN A 313 44.07 56.14 28.05
CA ASN A 313 44.40 57.50 27.66
C ASN A 313 44.56 58.42 28.88
N ALA A 314 43.64 58.35 29.85
CA ALA A 314 43.79 59.09 31.11
C ALA A 314 45.10 58.72 31.85
N THR A 315 45.51 57.45 31.82
CA THR A 315 46.80 57.02 32.36
C THR A 315 47.99 57.63 31.61
N ARG A 316 47.92 57.75 30.27
CA ARG A 316 48.95 58.47 29.48
C ARG A 316 48.99 59.97 29.82
N ASP A 317 47.85 60.57 30.07
CA ASP A 317 47.76 61.99 30.45
C ASP A 317 48.41 62.21 31.82
N LYS A 318 48.17 61.32 32.79
CA LYS A 318 48.84 61.35 34.11
C LYS A 318 50.36 61.24 33.99
N ILE A 319 50.87 60.35 33.13
CA ILE A 319 52.31 60.26 32.83
C ILE A 319 52.82 61.61 32.30
N SER A 320 52.12 62.16 31.31
CA SER A 320 52.52 63.42 30.65
C SER A 320 52.50 64.61 31.61
N GLU A 321 51.54 64.65 32.52
CA GLU A 321 51.45 65.67 33.58
C GLU A 321 52.57 65.51 34.61
N ALA A 322 52.80 64.29 35.10
CA ALA A 322 53.86 64.01 36.06
C ALA A 322 55.24 64.39 35.53
N ILE A 323 55.54 64.11 34.25
CA ILE A 323 56.80 64.50 33.61
C ILE A 323 57.02 66.03 33.67
N LYS A 324 55.96 66.83 33.65
CA LYS A 324 56.05 68.30 33.73
C LYS A 324 56.20 68.80 35.16
N THR A 325 55.66 68.10 36.14
CA THR A 325 55.48 68.60 37.51
C THR A 325 56.42 67.96 38.53
N VAL A 326 56.91 66.75 38.28
CA VAL A 326 57.79 65.99 39.18
C VAL A 326 59.19 65.91 38.59
N PRO A 327 60.24 66.41 39.28
CA PRO A 327 61.62 66.33 38.80
C PRO A 327 62.07 64.89 38.54
N ASN A 328 62.76 64.65 37.43
CA ASN A 328 63.40 63.38 37.06
C ASN A 328 62.46 62.13 36.98
N VAL A 329 61.13 62.29 36.99
CA VAL A 329 60.19 61.16 37.03
C VAL A 329 60.14 60.33 35.74
N ALA A 330 60.56 60.90 34.61
CA ALA A 330 60.41 60.29 33.28
C ALA A 330 61.09 58.91 33.17
N GLU A 331 62.21 58.71 33.87
CA GLU A 331 63.00 57.48 33.82
C GLU A 331 62.27 56.30 34.49
N TYR A 332 61.32 56.55 35.40
CA TYR A 332 60.60 55.50 36.14
C TYR A 332 59.36 54.96 35.40
N PHE A 333 58.89 55.62 34.32
CA PHE A 333 57.68 55.20 33.59
C PHE A 333 57.87 54.05 32.59
N GLY A 334 59.06 53.43 32.53
CA GLY A 334 59.35 52.36 31.56
C GLY A 334 58.36 51.18 31.61
N VAL A 335 57.98 50.74 32.82
CA VAL A 335 57.01 49.64 33.02
C VAL A 335 55.61 50.04 32.55
N ALA A 336 55.11 51.21 32.96
CA ALA A 336 53.79 51.71 32.56
C ALA A 336 53.67 51.85 31.03
N ASN A 337 54.68 52.41 30.37
CA ASN A 337 54.69 52.56 28.91
C ASN A 337 54.68 51.20 28.19
N ARG A 338 55.38 50.20 28.73
CA ARG A 338 55.36 48.83 28.20
C ARG A 338 53.97 48.21 28.33
N GLU A 339 53.33 48.31 29.50
CA GLU A 339 51.98 47.77 29.71
C GLU A 339 50.95 48.45 28.80
N LEU A 340 51.00 49.78 28.64
CA LEU A 340 50.13 50.51 27.71
C LEU A 340 50.33 50.09 26.24
N ALA A 341 51.55 49.72 25.85
CA ALA A 341 51.84 49.19 24.51
C ALA A 341 51.36 47.74 24.33
N VAL A 342 51.35 46.92 25.39
CA VAL A 342 50.74 45.57 25.38
C VAL A 342 49.21 45.70 25.34
N PHE A 343 48.63 46.62 26.12
CA PHE A 343 47.20 46.92 26.11
C PHE A 343 46.74 47.21 24.68
N ALA A 344 47.36 48.18 23.99
CA ALA A 344 47.04 48.57 22.62
C ALA A 344 47.04 47.39 21.62
N ARG A 345 47.94 46.40 21.82
CA ARG A 345 47.99 45.19 20.98
C ARG A 345 46.81 44.25 21.27
N VAL A 346 46.43 44.10 22.54
CA VAL A 346 45.27 43.29 22.93
C VAL A 346 43.97 43.92 22.43
N THR A 347 43.84 45.25 22.51
CA THR A 347 42.69 46.02 21.97
C THR A 347 42.48 45.76 20.48
N LYS A 348 43.54 45.92 19.68
CA LYS A 348 43.51 45.64 18.23
C LYS A 348 43.12 44.19 17.91
N LYS A 349 43.57 43.23 18.74
CA LYS A 349 43.18 41.83 18.57
C LYS A 349 41.69 41.62 18.81
N ILE A 350 41.10 42.28 19.81
CA ILE A 350 39.66 42.21 20.10
C ILE A 350 38.85 42.84 18.96
N GLU A 351 39.26 44.00 18.45
CA GLU A 351 38.64 44.65 17.28
C GLU A 351 38.64 43.73 16.06
N LYS A 352 39.79 43.10 15.77
CA LYS A 352 39.90 42.13 14.66
C LYS A 352 38.91 40.97 14.85
N LEU A 353 38.86 40.37 16.04
CA LEU A 353 37.94 39.27 16.34
C LEU A 353 36.47 39.71 16.23
N ARG A 354 36.12 40.92 16.66
CA ARG A 354 34.75 41.45 16.53
C ARG A 354 34.31 41.55 15.07
N ASN A 355 35.19 42.01 14.20
CA ASN A 355 34.91 42.14 12.77
C ASN A 355 34.74 40.76 12.11
N GLU A 356 35.57 39.78 12.49
CA GLU A 356 35.41 38.40 12.06
C GLU A 356 34.08 37.80 12.54
N VAL A 357 33.72 37.98 13.82
CA VAL A 357 32.42 37.54 14.37
C VAL A 357 31.26 38.16 13.59
N ARG A 358 31.31 39.48 13.34
CA ARG A 358 30.26 40.18 12.57
C ARG A 358 30.07 39.58 11.18
N SER A 359 31.18 39.35 10.49
CA SER A 359 31.21 38.80 9.13
C SER A 359 30.63 37.39 9.11
N ASP A 360 31.07 36.54 10.04
CA ASP A 360 30.63 35.15 10.14
C ASP A 360 29.14 35.06 10.49
N VAL A 361 28.66 35.85 11.45
CA VAL A 361 27.22 35.91 11.80
C VAL A 361 26.39 36.36 10.60
N THR A 362 26.82 37.42 9.90
CA THR A 362 26.11 37.89 8.70
C THR A 362 26.04 36.82 7.62
N SER A 363 27.14 36.09 7.40
CA SER A 363 27.18 34.98 6.44
C SER A 363 26.29 33.82 6.88
N LEU A 364 26.32 33.45 8.16
CA LEU A 364 25.52 32.37 8.72
C LEU A 364 24.02 32.64 8.57
N LEU A 365 23.56 33.84 8.95
CA LEU A 365 22.16 34.25 8.82
C LEU A 365 21.68 34.20 7.37
N LYS A 366 22.53 34.60 6.42
CA LYS A 366 22.20 34.56 4.99
C LYS A 366 22.02 33.12 4.48
N GLU A 367 22.91 32.21 4.86
CA GLU A 367 22.79 30.79 4.48
C GLU A 367 21.62 30.10 5.17
N GLU A 368 21.36 30.43 6.43
CA GLU A 368 20.20 29.93 7.17
C GLU A 368 18.88 30.31 6.48
N MET A 369 18.71 31.59 6.10
CA MET A 369 17.53 32.05 5.35
C MET A 369 17.38 31.36 3.99
N ARG A 370 18.49 31.07 3.30
CA ARG A 370 18.47 30.30 2.04
C ARG A 370 17.99 28.88 2.26
N HIS A 371 18.49 28.22 3.31
CA HIS A 371 18.11 26.86 3.67
C HIS A 371 16.65 26.78 4.11
N GLU A 372 16.19 27.74 4.91
CA GLU A 372 14.79 27.89 5.33
C GLU A 372 13.85 28.03 4.11
N LYS A 373 14.20 28.89 3.16
CA LYS A 373 13.44 29.06 1.91
C LYS A 373 13.39 27.77 1.08
N ARG A 374 14.49 27.01 1.03
CA ARG A 374 14.55 25.72 0.34
C ARG A 374 13.61 24.71 1.01
N ILE A 375 13.63 24.61 2.34
CA ILE A 375 12.71 23.75 3.10
C ILE A 375 11.25 24.11 2.77
N ASN A 376 10.89 25.40 2.84
CA ASN A 376 9.51 25.83 2.57
C ASN A 376 9.03 25.46 1.17
N ASN A 377 9.81 25.82 0.15
CA ASN A 377 9.46 25.55 -1.25
C ASN A 377 9.32 24.06 -1.53
N THR A 378 10.20 23.25 -0.94
CA THR A 378 10.15 21.80 -1.12
C THR A 378 8.99 21.17 -0.37
N HIS A 379 8.72 21.61 0.86
CA HIS A 379 7.56 21.17 1.65
C HIS A 379 6.25 21.37 0.88
N VAL A 380 5.99 22.58 0.35
CA VAL A 380 4.77 22.87 -0.41
C VAL A 380 4.63 21.94 -1.62
N LYS A 381 5.68 21.82 -2.43
CA LYS A 381 5.68 20.96 -3.63
C LYS A 381 5.52 19.47 -3.30
N PHE A 382 6.15 19.02 -2.21
CA PHE A 382 6.03 17.65 -1.73
C PHE A 382 4.58 17.35 -1.37
N MET A 383 3.95 18.23 -0.59
CA MET A 383 2.57 18.09 -0.15
C MET A 383 1.59 18.11 -1.32
N GLU A 384 1.75 19.03 -2.28
CA GLU A 384 0.92 19.10 -3.48
C GLU A 384 1.00 17.85 -4.36
N LYS A 385 2.18 17.23 -4.46
CA LYS A 385 2.37 16.02 -5.26
C LYS A 385 1.80 14.77 -4.60
N LEU A 386 2.07 14.61 -3.30
CA LEU A 386 1.73 13.39 -2.57
C LEU A 386 0.27 13.40 -2.11
N PHE A 387 -0.30 14.58 -1.85
CA PHE A 387 -1.68 14.74 -1.41
C PHE A 387 -2.40 15.72 -2.34
N THR A 388 -3.38 15.21 -3.09
CA THR A 388 -4.38 16.05 -3.75
C THR A 388 -5.18 16.76 -2.68
N ASN A 389 -4.85 18.01 -2.39
CA ASN A 389 -5.68 18.84 -1.52
C ASN A 389 -6.96 19.22 -2.27
N GLU A 390 -8.03 18.43 -2.11
CA GLU A 390 -9.38 18.97 -2.23
C GLU A 390 -9.54 20.04 -1.15
N GLY A 391 -9.52 21.30 -1.56
CA GLY A 391 -9.64 22.43 -0.63
C GLY A 391 -8.32 23.13 -0.31
N SER A 392 -7.57 23.50 -1.34
CA SER A 392 -7.01 24.86 -1.36
C SER A 392 -8.18 25.85 -1.52
N SER A 393 -9.05 25.94 -0.51
CA SER A 393 -9.73 27.20 -0.30
C SER A 393 -8.63 28.13 0.20
N THR A 394 -8.25 29.05 -0.67
CA THR A 394 -7.79 30.38 -0.30
C THR A 394 -8.84 31.00 0.63
N GLY A 395 -8.92 30.51 1.86
CA GLY A 395 -9.64 31.14 2.95
C GLY A 395 -8.88 32.41 3.27
N THR A 396 -9.41 33.53 2.79
CA THR A 396 -8.96 34.90 2.97
C THR A 396 -9.08 35.37 4.43
N GLY A 397 -8.64 34.58 5.40
CA GLY A 397 -8.77 34.90 6.81
C GLY A 397 -7.76 34.14 7.65
N SER A 398 -6.74 34.88 8.09
CA SER A 398 -5.69 34.55 9.07
C SER A 398 -4.31 34.56 8.43
N SER A 399 -3.42 35.36 9.03
CA SER A 399 -1.98 35.48 8.76
C SER A 399 -1.38 34.21 8.16
N SER A 400 -0.67 34.34 7.02
CA SER A 400 0.14 33.25 6.46
C SER A 400 0.90 32.55 7.59
N PRO A 401 0.70 31.24 7.79
CA PRO A 401 1.39 30.51 8.85
C PRO A 401 2.89 30.72 8.71
N THR A 402 3.59 30.92 9.83
CA THR A 402 5.06 30.94 9.78
C THR A 402 5.56 29.59 9.25
N LEU A 403 6.79 29.52 8.71
CA LEU A 403 7.33 28.24 8.21
C LEU A 403 7.23 27.15 9.28
N VAL A 404 7.55 27.51 10.53
CA VAL A 404 7.41 26.66 11.71
C VAL A 404 5.99 26.13 11.82
N ASP A 405 4.96 26.98 11.76
CA ASP A 405 3.56 26.55 11.85
C ASP A 405 3.15 25.62 10.69
N SER A 406 3.65 25.88 9.48
CA SER A 406 3.31 25.10 8.29
C SER A 406 3.95 23.70 8.26
N VAL A 407 5.19 23.57 8.74
CA VAL A 407 5.96 22.31 8.74
C VAL A 407 5.72 21.50 10.01
N CYS A 408 5.54 22.17 11.15
CA CYS A 408 5.37 21.51 12.45
C CYS A 408 3.93 21.07 12.75
N ASN A 409 2.95 21.61 12.05
CA ASN A 409 1.56 21.16 12.12
C ASN A 409 1.06 20.83 10.71
N PRO A 410 1.61 19.79 10.06
CA PRO A 410 1.10 19.35 8.79
C PRO A 410 -0.34 18.86 9.05
N ARG A 411 -1.33 19.64 8.63
CA ARG A 411 -2.74 19.21 8.69
C ARG A 411 -2.98 18.18 7.59
N LEU A 412 -2.31 17.03 7.69
CA LEU A 412 -2.56 15.85 6.87
C LEU A 412 -3.83 15.19 7.41
N LYS A 413 -4.97 15.85 7.21
CA LYS A 413 -6.27 15.18 7.32
C LYS A 413 -6.33 14.18 6.19
N VAL A 414 -6.39 12.89 6.54
CA VAL A 414 -6.97 11.71 5.85
C VAL A 414 -7.30 11.86 4.35
N ASN A 415 -6.44 12.52 3.57
CA ASN A 415 -6.57 12.61 2.14
C ASN A 415 -5.91 11.35 1.59
N VAL A 416 -6.60 10.67 0.67
CA VAL A 416 -6.05 9.50 0.01
C VAL A 416 -4.75 9.93 -0.69
N PRO A 417 -3.59 9.36 -0.30
CA PRO A 417 -2.32 9.75 -0.90
C PRO A 417 -2.29 9.32 -2.36
N ASN A 418 -1.58 10.10 -3.18
CA ASN A 418 -1.29 9.71 -4.54
C ASN A 418 -0.16 8.67 -4.54
N VAL A 419 -0.53 7.38 -4.48
CA VAL A 419 0.39 6.24 -4.46
C VAL A 419 1.34 6.23 -5.66
N LYS A 420 0.96 6.84 -6.79
CA LYS A 420 1.81 6.94 -7.98
C LYS A 420 2.88 8.05 -7.87
N ALA A 421 2.75 8.96 -6.92
CA ALA A 421 3.65 10.08 -6.69
C ALA A 421 4.52 9.89 -5.43
N VAL A 422 4.68 8.66 -4.93
CA VAL A 422 5.56 8.37 -3.78
C VAL A 422 7.05 8.62 -4.07
N ASP A 423 7.44 8.76 -5.33
CA ASP A 423 8.75 9.30 -5.70
C ASP A 423 8.98 10.72 -5.19
N ALA A 424 7.92 11.46 -4.85
CA ALA A 424 8.02 12.78 -4.22
C ALA A 424 8.83 12.75 -2.90
N PHE A 425 8.93 11.61 -2.21
CA PHE A 425 9.83 11.47 -1.06
C PHE A 425 11.29 11.78 -1.40
N SER A 426 11.72 11.60 -2.66
CA SER A 426 13.06 11.99 -3.11
C SER A 426 13.32 13.49 -3.06
N MET A 427 12.28 14.32 -3.02
CA MET A 427 12.43 15.78 -2.91
C MET A 427 12.97 16.19 -1.54
N LEU A 428 12.72 15.37 -0.51
CA LEU A 428 13.06 15.67 0.88
C LEU A 428 14.56 15.48 1.19
N PHE A 429 15.35 15.04 0.21
CA PHE A 429 16.78 14.79 0.38
C PHE A 429 17.58 16.04 0.78
N ASN A 430 18.46 15.84 1.77
CA ASN A 430 19.41 16.84 2.26
C ASN A 430 18.76 18.14 2.77
N LEU A 431 17.53 18.05 3.28
CA LEU A 431 16.86 19.19 3.93
C LEU A 431 17.13 19.25 5.44
N THR A 432 17.33 18.10 6.07
CA THR A 432 17.60 17.98 7.52
C THR A 432 19.08 18.19 7.88
N ASP A 433 19.99 18.16 6.89
CA ASP A 433 21.42 18.37 7.13
C ASP A 433 21.75 19.86 7.31
N ILE A 434 21.96 20.25 8.57
CA ILE A 434 22.37 21.59 8.96
C ILE A 434 23.74 21.59 9.68
N ASN A 435 24.53 20.52 9.55
CA ASN A 435 25.80 20.36 10.29
C ASN A 435 26.84 21.41 9.93
N ALA A 436 26.88 21.84 8.67
CA ALA A 436 27.76 22.92 8.23
C ALA A 436 27.42 24.24 8.94
N LEU A 437 26.12 24.56 9.09
CA LEU A 437 25.67 25.76 9.80
C LEU A 437 26.00 25.67 11.29
N LYS A 438 25.80 24.51 11.93
CA LYS A 438 26.19 24.25 13.33
C LYS A 438 27.69 24.49 13.53
N THR A 439 28.53 23.97 12.64
CA THR A 439 29.99 24.14 12.69
C THR A 439 30.40 25.62 12.62
N VAL A 440 29.75 26.42 11.77
CA VAL A 440 30.00 27.86 11.70
C VAL A 440 29.58 28.56 12.99
N ALA A 441 28.42 28.22 13.56
CA ALA A 441 27.96 28.76 14.83
C ALA A 441 28.93 28.46 15.99
N ASP A 442 29.46 27.23 16.06
CA ASP A 442 30.46 26.85 17.06
C ASP A 442 31.77 27.63 16.91
N ASN A 443 32.19 27.91 15.67
CA ASN A 443 33.37 28.75 15.40
C ASN A 443 33.16 30.19 15.85
N ILE A 444 31.96 30.77 15.65
CA ILE A 444 31.60 32.10 16.14
C ILE A 444 31.69 32.12 17.67
N LYS A 445 31.08 31.14 18.33
CA LYS A 445 31.12 30.99 19.79
C LYS A 445 32.55 30.94 20.33
N LEU A 446 33.44 30.18 19.69
CA LEU A 446 34.85 30.09 20.07
C LEU A 446 35.56 31.45 19.96
N LYS A 447 35.26 32.24 18.91
CA LYS A 447 35.82 33.59 18.73
C LYS A 447 35.34 34.55 19.83
N VAL A 448 34.07 34.52 20.20
CA VAL A 448 33.52 35.32 21.31
C VAL A 448 34.17 34.95 22.64
N VAL A 449 34.38 33.65 22.92
CA VAL A 449 35.13 33.21 24.11
C VAL A 449 36.55 33.80 24.12
N LYS A 450 37.28 33.73 23.00
CA LYS A 450 38.62 34.35 22.88
C LYS A 450 38.60 35.87 23.08
N MET A 451 37.52 36.55 22.68
CA MET A 451 37.34 37.97 22.95
C MET A 451 37.16 38.24 24.45
N ARG A 452 36.34 37.46 25.15
CA ARG A 452 36.16 37.59 26.61
C ARG A 452 37.48 37.41 27.35
N ASP A 453 38.27 36.39 26.98
CA ASP A 453 39.57 36.14 27.61
C ASP A 453 40.56 37.28 27.33
N SER A 454 40.53 37.83 26.11
CA SER A 454 41.34 38.99 25.74
C SER A 454 40.91 40.25 26.49
N LEU A 455 39.61 40.45 26.74
CA LEU A 455 39.09 41.55 27.54
C LEU A 455 39.57 41.46 28.99
N LYS A 456 39.49 40.28 29.62
CA LYS A 456 40.02 40.06 30.97
C LYS A 456 41.50 40.41 31.06
N LYS A 457 42.27 39.99 30.05
CA LYS A 457 43.69 40.32 29.95
C LYS A 457 43.92 41.83 29.78
N ALA A 458 43.13 42.49 28.94
CA ALA A 458 43.22 43.93 28.74
C ALA A 458 42.92 44.71 30.03
N ASN A 459 41.93 44.28 30.82
CA ASN A 459 41.61 44.87 32.12
C ASN A 459 42.80 44.78 33.07
N ALA A 460 43.36 43.58 33.27
CA ALA A 460 44.51 43.38 34.16
C ALA A 460 45.74 44.20 33.74
N ILE A 461 46.00 44.31 32.43
CA ILE A 461 47.09 45.17 31.90
C ILE A 461 46.80 46.65 32.18
N SER A 462 45.55 47.09 32.01
CA SER A 462 45.15 48.47 32.31
C SER A 462 45.38 48.81 33.78
N ASP A 463 44.95 47.92 34.69
CA ASP A 463 45.14 48.09 36.13
C ASP A 463 46.64 48.11 36.50
N SER A 464 47.44 47.21 35.90
CA SER A 464 48.88 47.17 36.10
C SER A 464 49.60 48.42 35.58
N ALA A 465 49.16 48.96 34.43
CA ALA A 465 49.71 50.19 33.89
C ALA A 465 49.42 51.38 34.83
N GLU A 466 48.20 51.49 35.36
CA GLU A 466 47.85 52.54 36.31
C GLU A 466 48.66 52.43 37.60
N ALA A 467 48.80 51.21 38.15
CA ALA A 467 49.60 50.98 39.35
C ALA A 467 51.08 51.37 39.13
N ALA A 468 51.66 50.98 38.00
CA ALA A 468 53.05 51.33 37.65
C ALA A 468 53.24 52.86 37.51
N VAL A 469 52.24 53.60 37.03
CA VAL A 469 52.29 55.07 37.00
C VAL A 469 52.32 55.65 38.42
N LYS A 470 51.47 55.14 39.33
CA LYS A 470 51.45 55.62 40.72
C LYS A 470 52.78 55.35 41.43
N GLU A 471 53.30 54.13 41.31
CA GLU A 471 54.58 53.74 41.89
C GLU A 471 55.76 54.56 41.35
N ALA A 472 55.78 54.82 40.04
CA ALA A 472 56.81 55.66 39.41
C ALA A 472 56.80 57.10 39.95
N ILE A 473 55.61 57.69 40.13
CA ILE A 473 55.46 59.03 40.70
C ILE A 473 55.92 59.05 42.16
N GLU A 474 55.46 58.09 42.97
CA GLU A 474 55.83 57.99 44.39
C GLU A 474 57.34 57.81 44.57
N THR A 475 57.96 56.93 43.77
CA THR A 475 59.40 56.67 43.81
C THR A 475 60.20 57.93 43.47
N ALA A 476 59.82 58.64 42.39
CA ALA A 476 60.49 59.86 42.00
C ALA A 476 60.37 60.98 43.06
N LEU A 477 59.22 61.09 43.71
CA LEU A 477 59.02 62.03 44.83
C LEU A 477 59.91 61.67 46.02
N GLN A 478 59.96 60.39 46.43
CA GLN A 478 60.82 59.93 47.52
C GLN A 478 62.31 60.13 47.24
N GLU A 479 62.75 59.87 46.00
CA GLU A 479 64.15 60.08 45.62
C GLU A 479 64.52 61.56 45.54
N ASN A 480 63.63 62.42 45.05
CA ASN A 480 63.82 63.86 45.07
C ASN A 480 63.89 64.40 46.52
N GLU A 481 63.07 63.89 47.44
CA GLU A 481 63.18 64.19 48.87
C GLU A 481 64.53 63.73 49.45
N ARG A 482 64.99 62.51 49.13
CA ARG A 482 66.31 62.01 49.54
C ARG A 482 67.46 62.85 48.99
N GLN A 483 67.36 63.35 47.76
CA GLN A 483 68.36 64.24 47.16
C GLN A 483 68.36 65.65 47.79
N ARG A 484 67.21 66.15 48.25
CA ARG A 484 67.09 67.45 48.95
C ARG A 484 67.54 67.39 50.41
N CYS A 485 67.45 66.22 51.06
CA CYS A 485 67.96 66.01 52.41
C CYS A 485 69.47 65.81 52.38
N THR A 486 70.25 66.81 52.81
CA THR A 486 71.69 66.63 53.04
C THR A 486 71.89 65.52 54.08
N PRO A 487 72.65 64.45 53.79
CA PRO A 487 72.87 63.39 54.78
C PRO A 487 73.47 63.98 56.06
N LEU A 488 72.93 63.60 57.23
CA LEU A 488 73.36 64.12 58.54
C LEU A 488 74.89 64.02 58.73
N TYR A 489 75.51 62.97 58.19
CA TYR A 489 76.97 62.80 58.21
C TYR A 489 77.69 63.93 57.46
N THR A 490 77.16 64.44 56.34
CA THR A 490 77.73 65.55 55.56
C THR A 490 77.51 66.89 56.27
N GLN A 491 76.37 67.06 56.96
CA GLN A 491 76.16 68.22 57.83
C GLN A 491 77.12 68.20 59.03
N LEU A 492 77.35 67.02 59.63
CA LEU A 492 78.32 66.79 60.70
C LEU A 492 79.77 66.96 60.22
N PHE A 493 80.13 66.47 59.02
CA PHE A 493 81.47 66.60 58.45
C PHE A 493 81.80 68.07 58.13
N ASN A 494 80.83 68.83 57.60
CA ASN A 494 80.98 70.27 57.40
C ASN A 494 81.04 71.05 58.72
N ALA A 495 80.41 70.57 59.79
CA ALA A 495 80.55 71.13 61.13
C ALA A 495 81.94 70.83 61.74
N VAL A 496 82.45 69.60 61.61
CA VAL A 496 83.80 69.21 62.07
C VAL A 496 84.89 69.95 61.28
N ARG A 497 84.73 70.14 59.97
CA ARG A 497 85.65 70.91 59.12
C ARG A 497 85.65 72.43 59.40
N ARG A 498 84.72 72.93 60.22
CA ARG A 498 84.75 74.31 60.75
C ARG A 498 85.47 74.43 62.09
N PHE A 499 85.86 73.31 62.72
CA PHE A 499 86.54 73.25 64.02
C PHE A 499 87.99 72.74 63.94
N LEU A 500 88.47 72.39 62.74
CA LEU A 500 89.88 72.24 62.37
C LEU A 500 90.24 73.40 61.44
#